data_AF-A0A4R2HSY4-F1
#
_entry.id   AF-A0A4R2HSY4-F1
#
_cell.length_a   1.000
_cell.length_b   1.000
_cell.length_c   1.000
_cell.angle_alpha   90.00
_cell.angle_beta   90.00
_cell.angle_gamma   90.00
#
_symmetry.space_group_name_H-M   'P 1'
#
loop_
_entity.id
_entity.type
_entity.pdbx_description
1 polymer ?
#
loop_
_entity_poly.entity_id
_entity_poly.type
_entity_poly.pdbx_seq_one_letter_code
_entity_poly.pdbx_strand_id
1 'polypeptide(L)'
;MRLVRVVLVLGLIALGTTAAAVPRDPVAEVLARLDRVAGLRIESGKLINGKPFFVLWLRQPVDQHRPDGEQFEQRITLWHKGFDRPTMLRRSCRRGSASRSIRRSGR
;
A
#
# COMPACT_ATOMS: atom_id res chain seq x y z
N MET A 1 36.73 -47.75 9.09
CA MET A 1 35.33 -47.55 9.55
C MET A 1 35.11 -46.36 10.49
N ARG A 2 36.14 -45.76 11.11
CA ARG A 2 35.99 -44.58 11.98
C ARG A 2 35.91 -43.25 11.19
N LEU A 3 36.59 -43.16 10.04
CA LEU A 3 36.60 -41.94 9.20
C LEU A 3 35.27 -41.64 8.50
N VAL A 4 34.56 -42.67 8.02
CA VAL A 4 33.26 -42.51 7.31
C VAL A 4 32.18 -41.96 8.26
N ARG A 5 32.25 -42.26 9.56
CA ARG A 5 31.34 -41.74 10.58
C ARG A 5 31.58 -40.25 10.88
N VAL A 6 32.81 -39.76 10.80
CA VAL A 6 33.14 -38.35 11.06
C VAL A 6 32.65 -37.44 9.93
N VAL A 7 32.75 -37.90 8.67
CA VAL A 7 32.23 -37.17 7.51
C VAL A 7 30.70 -37.12 7.51
N LEU A 8 30.03 -38.18 7.97
CA LEU A 8 28.56 -38.20 8.06
C LEU A 8 28.00 -37.22 9.12
N VAL A 9 28.75 -36.97 10.21
CA VAL A 9 28.34 -36.03 11.27
C VAL A 9 28.57 -34.58 10.85
N LEU A 10 29.62 -34.28 10.06
CA LEU A 10 29.85 -32.92 9.52
C LEU A 10 28.90 -32.56 8.37
N GLY A 11 28.45 -33.54 7.58
CA GLY A 11 27.45 -33.32 6.53
C GLY A 11 26.04 -32.96 7.07
N LEU A 12 25.73 -33.31 8.32
CA LEU A 12 24.42 -33.03 8.94
C LEU A 12 24.31 -31.63 9.55
N ILE A 13 25.41 -30.91 9.76
CA ILE A 13 25.40 -29.58 10.41
C ILE A 13 25.11 -28.46 9.40
N ALA A 14 25.25 -28.72 8.09
CA ALA A 14 25.04 -27.74 7.03
C ALA A 14 23.57 -27.58 6.56
N LEU A 15 22.62 -28.35 7.10
CA LEU A 15 21.21 -28.36 6.65
C LEU A 15 20.26 -27.52 7.53
N GLY A 16 20.77 -26.84 8.57
CA GLY A 16 19.95 -26.34 9.67
C GLY A 16 19.81 -24.83 9.83
N THR A 17 20.42 -23.99 9.00
CA THR A 17 20.25 -22.53 9.14
C THR A 17 18.95 -22.09 8.48
N THR A 18 17.81 -22.38 9.10
CA THR A 18 16.59 -21.60 8.86
C THR A 18 16.87 -20.19 9.37
N ALA A 19 17.12 -19.26 8.46
CA ALA A 19 17.23 -17.85 8.79
C ALA A 19 15.98 -17.45 9.58
N ALA A 20 16.14 -17.18 10.88
CA ALA A 20 15.06 -16.69 11.71
C ALA A 20 14.54 -15.40 11.05
N ALA A 21 13.27 -15.39 10.65
CA ALA A 21 12.64 -14.20 10.10
C ALA A 21 12.67 -13.13 11.20
N VAL A 22 13.54 -12.14 11.05
CA VAL A 22 13.57 -10.97 11.92
C VAL A 22 12.16 -10.36 11.89
N PRO A 23 11.55 -10.06 13.05
CA PRO A 23 10.26 -9.37 13.09
C PRO A 23 10.40 -8.07 12.30
N ARG A 24 9.82 -8.02 11.10
CA ARG A 24 9.80 -6.80 10.29
C ARG A 24 8.71 -5.90 10.87
N ASP A 25 9.03 -4.63 11.03
CA ASP A 25 8.00 -3.63 11.30
C ASP A 25 6.93 -3.72 10.20
N PRO A 26 5.69 -4.12 10.52
CA PRO A 26 4.66 -4.32 9.51
C PRO A 26 4.28 -3.01 8.81
N VAL A 27 4.52 -1.85 9.42
CA VAL A 27 4.34 -0.56 8.74
C VAL A 27 5.45 -0.37 7.70
N ALA A 28 6.71 -0.53 8.07
CA ALA A 28 7.85 -0.42 7.15
C ALA A 28 7.74 -1.38 5.95
N GLU A 29 7.28 -2.62 6.15
CA GLU A 29 7.13 -3.57 5.05
C GLU A 29 6.09 -3.10 4.01
N VAL A 30 4.94 -2.60 4.46
CA VAL A 30 3.90 -2.09 3.56
C VAL A 30 4.37 -0.80 2.90
N LEU A 31 5.02 0.10 3.64
CA LEU A 31 5.60 1.33 3.09
C LEU A 31 6.57 1.05 1.94
N ALA A 32 7.49 0.10 2.11
CA ALA A 32 8.46 -0.27 1.08
C ALA A 32 7.80 -0.76 -0.24
N ARG A 33 6.56 -1.26 -0.18
CA ARG A 33 5.79 -1.63 -1.38
C ARG A 33 5.00 -0.45 -1.95
N LEU A 34 4.41 0.39 -1.10
CA LEU A 34 3.67 1.57 -1.53
C LEU A 34 4.56 2.59 -2.24
N ASP A 35 5.83 2.72 -1.82
CA ASP A 35 6.81 3.62 -2.43
C ASP A 35 7.09 3.32 -3.92
N ARG A 36 6.77 2.12 -4.38
CA ARG A 36 6.93 1.71 -5.78
C ARG A 36 5.75 2.10 -6.67
N VAL A 37 4.68 2.64 -6.11
CA VAL A 37 3.47 3.01 -6.87
C VAL A 37 3.65 4.41 -7.44
N ALA A 38 3.71 4.51 -8.77
CA ALA A 38 3.84 5.79 -9.45
C ALA A 38 2.68 6.74 -9.13
N GLY A 39 2.99 8.01 -8.85
CA GLY A 39 2.01 9.04 -8.52
C GLY A 39 1.37 8.92 -7.13
N LEU A 40 1.80 7.95 -6.32
CA LEU A 40 1.37 7.82 -4.93
C LEU A 40 2.32 8.58 -4.00
N ARG A 41 1.76 9.36 -3.08
CA ARG A 41 2.48 10.07 -2.03
C ARG A 41 1.93 9.67 -0.67
N ILE A 42 2.82 9.34 0.26
CA ILE A 42 2.43 8.91 1.60
C ILE A 42 2.33 10.14 2.51
N GLU A 43 1.17 10.35 3.13
CA GLU A 43 0.96 11.42 4.13
C GLU A 43 1.32 10.91 5.53
N SER A 44 0.82 9.72 5.89
CA SER A 44 1.13 9.10 7.19
C SER A 44 0.97 7.58 7.13
N GLY A 45 1.74 6.88 7.97
CA GLY A 45 1.62 5.46 8.23
C GLY A 45 1.72 5.18 9.73
N LYS A 46 0.79 4.41 10.29
CA LYS A 46 0.78 4.04 11.71
C LYS A 46 0.07 2.71 11.92
N LEU A 47 0.21 2.15 13.13
CA LEU A 47 -0.61 1.03 13.56
C LEU A 47 -1.91 1.53 14.17
N ILE A 48 -3.04 0.96 13.73
CA ILE A 48 -4.35 1.10 14.36
C ILE A 48 -4.83 -0.31 14.69
N ASN A 49 -5.04 -0.60 15.98
CA ASN A 49 -5.43 -1.92 16.47
C ASN A 49 -4.51 -3.04 15.94
N GLY A 50 -3.20 -2.80 15.97
CA GLY A 50 -2.18 -3.74 15.48
C GLY A 50 -2.13 -3.93 13.97
N LYS A 51 -2.84 -3.12 13.17
CA LYS A 51 -2.86 -3.20 11.71
C LYS A 51 -2.29 -1.93 11.07
N PRO A 52 -1.46 -2.03 10.03
CA PRO A 52 -0.98 -0.86 9.31
C PRO A 52 -2.14 -0.09 8.68
N PHE A 53 -2.16 1.20 8.94
CA PHE A 53 -3.12 2.16 8.42
C PHE A 53 -2.38 3.35 7.82
N PHE A 54 -2.78 3.73 6.62
CA PHE A 54 -2.12 4.80 5.86
C PHE A 54 -3.12 5.84 5.38
N VAL A 55 -2.64 7.08 5.34
CA VAL A 55 -3.26 8.17 4.59
C VAL A 55 -2.35 8.49 3.42
N LEU A 56 -2.92 8.50 2.21
CA LEU A 56 -2.20 8.59 0.95
C LEU A 56 -2.81 9.66 0.05
N TRP A 57 -2.01 10.21 -0.84
CA TRP A 57 -2.42 11.06 -1.95
C TRP A 57 -2.08 10.37 -3.26
N LEU A 58 -3.03 10.31 -4.17
CA LEU A 58 -2.87 9.74 -5.49
C LEU A 58 -3.03 10.83 -6.54
N ARG A 59 -2.02 11.04 -7.38
CA ARG A 59 -2.11 11.93 -8.54
C ARG A 59 -2.97 11.29 -9.62
N GLN A 60 -3.99 12.00 -10.08
CA GLN A 60 -4.89 11.53 -11.13
C GLN A 60 -5.17 12.63 -12.14
N PRO A 61 -5.34 12.28 -13.43
CA PRO A 61 -5.65 13.26 -14.44
C PRO A 61 -7.11 13.70 -14.29
N VAL A 62 -7.36 14.98 -14.49
CA VAL A 62 -8.70 15.56 -14.53
C VAL A 62 -9.51 14.94 -15.68
N ASP A 63 -8.86 14.74 -16.83
CA ASP A 63 -9.42 14.05 -17.99
C ASP A 63 -8.68 12.72 -18.22
N GLN A 64 -9.38 11.60 -18.00
CA GLN A 64 -8.82 10.26 -18.18
C GLN A 64 -8.52 9.93 -19.65
N HIS A 65 -9.13 10.63 -20.61
CA HIS A 65 -8.82 10.48 -22.03
C HIS A 65 -7.57 11.27 -22.45
N ARG A 66 -7.11 12.21 -21.62
CA ARG A 66 -5.90 13.03 -21.84
C ARG A 66 -5.02 13.01 -20.59
N PRO A 67 -4.35 11.87 -20.30
CA PRO A 67 -3.67 11.65 -19.04
C PRO A 67 -2.47 12.58 -18.79
N ASP A 68 -1.92 13.19 -19.84
CA ASP A 68 -0.80 14.15 -19.75
C ASP A 68 -1.25 15.59 -19.44
N GLY A 69 -2.57 15.81 -19.30
CA GLY A 69 -3.15 17.12 -19.02
C GLY A 69 -3.06 17.52 -17.54
N GLU A 70 -4.03 18.35 -17.13
CA GLU A 70 -4.15 18.79 -15.74
C GLU A 70 -4.32 17.60 -14.78
N GLN A 71 -3.63 17.67 -13.65
CA GLN A 71 -3.60 16.63 -12.62
C GLN A 71 -4.17 17.18 -11.32
N PHE A 72 -4.84 16.34 -10.55
CA PHE A 72 -5.26 16.63 -9.18
C PHE A 72 -4.76 15.56 -8.21
N GLU A 73 -4.71 15.87 -6.92
CA GLU A 73 -4.37 14.90 -5.87
C GLU A 73 -5.65 14.40 -5.17
N GLN A 74 -5.93 13.11 -5.27
CA GLN A 74 -7.00 12.43 -4.54
C GLN A 74 -6.48 11.86 -3.22
N ARG A 75 -7.06 12.28 -2.09
CA ARG A 75 -6.76 11.70 -0.78
C ARG A 75 -7.50 10.37 -0.58
N ILE A 76 -6.79 9.32 -0.19
CA ILE A 76 -7.34 8.00 0.11
C ILE A 76 -6.79 7.46 1.43
N THR A 77 -7.53 6.54 2.05
CA THR A 77 -7.07 5.81 3.25
C THR A 77 -6.96 4.33 2.94
N LEU A 78 -5.89 3.70 3.42
CA LEU A 78 -5.61 2.27 3.22
C LEU A 78 -5.52 1.57 4.57
N TRP A 79 -6.33 0.52 4.75
CA TRP A 79 -6.27 -0.34 5.91
C TRP A 79 -5.74 -1.72 5.52
N HIS A 80 -4.48 -1.99 5.85
CA HIS A 80 -3.82 -3.22 5.43
C HIS A 80 -4.19 -4.39 6.37
N LYS A 81 -4.58 -5.51 5.78
CA LYS A 81 -4.93 -6.75 6.50
C LYS A 81 -4.00 -7.93 6.21
N GLY A 82 -3.29 -7.91 5.09
CA GLY A 82 -2.41 -8.98 4.59
C GLY A 82 -2.19 -8.84 3.08
N PHE A 83 -1.13 -9.45 2.56
CA PHE A 83 -0.80 -9.42 1.12
C PHE A 83 -1.49 -10.53 0.30
N ASP A 84 -2.00 -11.54 0.98
CA ASP A 84 -2.74 -12.70 0.47
C ASP A 84 -4.26 -12.47 0.40
N ARG A 85 -4.72 -11.25 0.72
CA ARG A 85 -6.13 -10.89 0.83
C ARG A 85 -6.53 -9.95 -0.32
N PRO A 86 -7.77 -10.05 -0.83
CA PRO A 86 -8.24 -9.13 -1.85
C PRO A 86 -8.38 -7.70 -1.29
N THR A 87 -8.25 -6.71 -2.18
CA THR A 87 -8.50 -5.30 -1.84
C THR A 87 -10.00 -5.00 -1.86
N MET A 88 -10.50 -4.38 -0.78
CA MET A 88 -11.86 -3.85 -0.71
C MET A 88 -11.83 -2.32 -0.88
N LEU A 89 -12.37 -1.82 -1.99
CA LEU A 89 -12.46 -0.38 -2.25
C LEU A 89 -13.86 0.14 -1.89
N ARG A 90 -13.95 1.01 -0.89
CA ARG A 90 -15.21 1.68 -0.52
C ARG A 90 -15.27 3.08 -1.12
N ARG A 91 -16.27 3.35 -1.95
CA ARG A 91 -16.59 4.69 -2.45
C ARG A 91 -17.64 5.35 -1.56
N SER A 92 -17.38 6.57 -1.09
CA SER A 92 -18.41 7.41 -0.47
C SER A 92 -18.96 8.38 -1.51
N CYS A 93 -20.24 8.30 -1.83
CA CYS A 93 -20.91 9.33 -2.61
C CYS A 93 -21.37 10.43 -1.65
N ARG A 94 -20.81 11.64 -1.77
CA ARG A 94 -21.38 12.85 -1.18
C ARG A 94 -21.56 13.85 -2.30
N ARG A 95 -22.82 14.14 -2.67
CA ARG A 95 -23.14 15.16 -3.66
C ARG A 95 -23.11 16.53 -2.98
N GLY A 96 -22.20 17.40 -3.38
CA GLY A 96 -22.26 18.81 -3.00
C GLY A 96 -23.48 19.48 -3.65
N SER A 97 -24.25 20.24 -2.87
CA SER A 97 -25.32 21.08 -3.43
C SER A 97 -24.68 22.34 -4.00
N ALA A 98 -24.51 22.40 -5.32
CA ALA A 98 -24.21 23.65 -6.01
C ALA A 98 -25.53 24.39 -6.24
N SER A 99 -25.83 25.40 -5.41
CA SER A 99 -26.92 26.33 -5.66
C SER A 99 -26.57 27.17 -6.89
N ARG A 100 -27.13 26.82 -8.04
CA ARG A 100 -26.92 27.53 -9.30
C ARG A 100 -28.03 28.59 -9.45
N SER A 101 -27.82 29.80 -8.91
CA SER A 101 -28.67 30.95 -9.20
C SER A 101 -28.36 31.51 -10.59
N ILE A 102 -28.87 30.85 -11.63
CA ILE A 102 -28.91 31.48 -12.96
C ILE A 102 -30.07 32.48 -12.94
N ARG A 103 -29.72 33.74 -12.72
CA ARG A 103 -30.58 34.89 -13.01
C ARG A 103 -30.75 34.94 -14.54
N ARG A 104 -31.88 34.45 -15.07
CA ARG A 104 -32.31 34.75 -16.45
C ARG A 104 -32.57 36.27 -16.50
N SER A 105 -31.61 37.06 -16.98
CA SER A 105 -31.91 38.39 -17.50
C SER A 105 -32.58 38.20 -18.86
N GLY A 106 -33.76 38.79 -19.02
CA GLY A 106 -34.59 38.63 -20.21
C GLY A 106 -33.93 39.13 -21.50
N ARG A 107 -34.41 38.55 -22.60
CA ARG A 107 -34.85 39.22 -23.82
C ARG A 107 -35.85 38.30 -24.50
#